data_AF-A0A813JKL5-F1
#
_entry.id   AF-A0A813JKL5-F1
#
_cell.length_a   1.000
_cell.length_b   1.000
_cell.length_c   1.000
_cell.angle_alpha   90.00
_cell.angle_beta   90.00
_cell.angle_gamma   90.00
#
_symmetry.space_group_name_H-M   'P 1'
#
loop_
_entity.id
_entity.type
_entity.pdbx_description
1 polymer ?
#
loop_
_entity_poly.entity_id
_entity_poly.type
_entity_poly.pdbx_seq_one_letter_code
_entity_poly.pdbx_strand_id
1 'polypeptide(L)'
;MPGGRANVASPHWFQETFGFVEESYDKTRARFELLDGQVLRSKANDRSFHVGAFEVLALAELRARLEATTAAAADATAAGGGGLTFRNITGDVRALHRDAANAGAVFQVASQFNCLEMNEPGARPEDGVTRYYNDATQGPACAVVCQAATVFRNYFVNGAGQGHGHQVDCLADVGEPVGNSRARYWRMVNGYCLPVEAGSIAKLSKRLKEDAALTEAVRSQLQIGTHWDTEVTNKEHRVCQVFASALPVAYAKSTRSADWEPFGRAVLESSLDATLAAAALLAAERRARVKVFLTAVGGGAFGNRSQWIIDAIQCALRTHQSAPLDVMLVHFGTLPRSAFDVLKAVRTRAAPPSAGEEVPSVELRKEQTTATTTAAEQIAGPSSQKWT
;
A
#
# COMPACT_ATOMS: atom_id res chain seq x y z
N MET A 1 2.56 -5.23 12.34
CA MET A 1 2.53 -3.76 12.30
C MET A 1 1.62 -3.25 13.41
N PRO A 2 2.14 -3.09 14.65
CA PRO A 2 1.39 -2.38 15.67
C PRO A 2 1.64 -0.86 15.56
N GLY A 3 0.57 -0.07 15.41
CA GLY A 3 0.53 1.34 15.77
C GLY A 3 0.69 1.50 17.29
N GLY A 4 1.36 2.55 17.75
CA GLY A 4 1.85 2.59 19.12
C GLY A 4 0.78 2.63 20.21
N ARG A 5 0.95 1.78 21.23
CA ARG A 5 0.23 1.82 22.52
C ARG A 5 0.43 3.14 23.29
N ALA A 6 1.48 3.91 23.01
CA ALA A 6 1.86 5.09 23.78
C ALA A 6 1.18 6.40 23.36
N ASN A 7 0.18 6.37 22.47
CA ASN A 7 -0.50 7.58 21.98
C ASN A 7 -1.92 7.29 21.49
N VAL A 8 -2.61 6.31 22.11
CA VAL A 8 -3.98 5.92 21.72
C VAL A 8 -4.83 7.19 21.65
N ALA A 9 -5.53 7.40 20.54
CA ALA A 9 -6.52 8.47 20.48
C ALA A 9 -7.48 8.32 21.66
N SER A 10 -7.98 9.44 22.20
CA SER A 10 -8.98 9.39 23.28
C SER A 10 -10.06 8.37 22.94
N PRO A 11 -10.52 7.53 23.89
CA PRO A 11 -11.70 6.68 23.66
C PRO A 11 -12.94 7.50 23.26
N HIS A 12 -12.89 8.82 23.48
CA HIS A 12 -13.91 9.79 23.11
C HIS A 12 -13.52 10.68 21.92
N TRP A 13 -12.51 10.31 21.12
CA TRP A 13 -12.00 11.14 20.02
C TRP A 13 -13.10 11.62 19.07
N PHE A 14 -14.08 10.76 18.79
CA PHE A 14 -15.20 11.07 17.91
C PHE A 14 -16.06 12.19 18.50
N GLN A 15 -16.41 12.07 19.79
CA GLN A 15 -17.20 13.07 20.49
C GLN A 15 -16.44 14.38 20.66
N GLU A 16 -15.15 14.33 20.98
CA GLU A 16 -14.30 15.52 21.11
C GLU A 16 -14.23 16.32 19.81
N THR A 17 -14.22 15.65 18.65
CA THR A 17 -14.18 16.31 17.35
C THR A 17 -15.56 16.76 16.89
N PHE A 18 -16.54 15.85 16.89
CA PHE A 18 -17.83 16.09 16.25
C PHE A 18 -18.92 16.59 17.21
N GLY A 19 -18.67 16.59 18.52
CA GLY A 19 -19.57 17.16 19.52
C GLY A 19 -20.71 16.24 19.96
N PHE A 20 -20.69 14.95 19.58
CA PHE A 20 -21.68 13.97 20.00
C PHE A 20 -21.08 12.56 20.06
N VAL A 21 -21.66 11.69 20.88
CA VAL A 21 -21.27 10.28 20.96
C VAL A 21 -21.78 9.55 19.73
N GLU A 22 -20.94 8.74 19.08
CA GLU A 22 -21.35 7.90 17.96
C GLU A 22 -22.48 6.94 18.38
N GLU A 23 -23.59 6.99 17.65
CA GLU A 23 -24.79 6.16 17.88
C GLU A 23 -24.90 5.08 16.78
N SER A 24 -26.11 4.55 16.57
CA SER A 24 -26.40 3.68 15.43
C SER A 24 -26.06 4.35 14.10
N TYR A 25 -25.75 3.53 13.09
CA TYR A 25 -25.27 3.98 11.79
C TYR A 25 -26.06 5.16 11.21
N ASP A 26 -27.39 5.02 11.12
CA ASP A 26 -28.29 6.04 10.56
C ASP A 26 -28.36 7.32 11.41
N LYS A 27 -28.37 7.18 12.74
CA LYS A 27 -28.42 8.33 13.65
C LYS A 27 -27.13 9.13 13.59
N THR A 28 -25.99 8.44 13.55
CA THR A 28 -24.68 9.06 13.37
C THR A 28 -24.61 9.78 12.03
N ARG A 29 -24.98 9.12 10.93
CA ARG A 29 -25.00 9.73 9.59
C ARG A 29 -25.90 10.97 9.54
N ALA A 30 -27.08 10.92 10.15
CA ALA A 30 -28.04 12.03 10.15
C ALA A 30 -27.53 13.29 10.89
N ARG A 31 -26.58 13.13 11.82
CA ARG A 31 -25.93 14.24 12.54
C ARG A 31 -24.83 14.92 11.73
N PHE A 32 -24.49 14.40 10.57
CA PHE A 32 -23.58 15.04 9.63
C PHE A 32 -24.30 15.56 8.39
N GLU A 33 -23.62 16.45 7.70
CA GLU A 33 -23.99 16.94 6.39
C GLU A 33 -22.74 17.06 5.54
N LEU A 34 -22.80 16.50 4.33
CA LEU A 34 -21.71 16.59 3.37
C LEU A 34 -22.01 17.71 2.39
N LEU A 35 -21.22 18.79 2.47
CA LEU A 35 -21.30 19.96 1.62
C LEU A 35 -20.33 19.81 0.44
N ASP A 36 -20.84 20.02 -0.77
CA ASP A 36 -20.08 19.97 -2.04
C ASP A 36 -19.24 18.69 -2.23
N GLY A 37 -19.63 17.60 -1.58
CA GLY A 37 -18.91 16.32 -1.60
C GLY A 37 -17.57 16.30 -0.86
N GLN A 38 -17.10 17.42 -0.31
CA GLN A 38 -15.71 17.56 0.17
C GLN A 38 -15.61 18.16 1.58
N VAL A 39 -16.68 18.71 2.14
CA VAL A 39 -16.68 19.28 3.49
C VAL A 39 -17.72 18.56 4.34
N LEU A 40 -17.27 17.95 5.43
CA LEU A 40 -18.16 17.33 6.40
C LEU A 40 -18.49 18.35 7.49
N ARG A 41 -19.76 18.71 7.63
CA ARG A 41 -20.28 19.54 8.73
C ARG A 41 -20.92 18.66 9.79
N SER A 42 -20.50 18.81 11.04
CA SER A 42 -21.23 18.24 12.18
C SER A 42 -22.35 19.18 12.61
N LYS A 43 -23.58 18.68 12.64
CA LYS A 43 -24.76 19.44 13.10
C LYS A 43 -24.82 19.60 14.62
N ALA A 44 -23.99 18.86 15.36
CA ALA A 44 -24.01 18.91 16.83
C ALA A 44 -23.18 20.07 17.40
N ASN A 45 -22.17 20.55 16.66
CA ASN A 45 -21.29 21.63 17.10
C ASN A 45 -20.95 22.64 15.99
N ASP A 46 -21.63 22.56 14.85
CA ASP A 46 -21.48 23.43 13.67
C ASP A 46 -20.06 23.50 13.07
N ARG A 47 -19.14 22.63 13.49
CA ARG A 47 -17.80 22.57 12.93
C ARG A 47 -17.83 21.91 11.56
N SER A 48 -17.01 22.45 10.66
CA SER A 48 -16.77 21.92 9.32
C SER A 48 -15.34 21.39 9.21
N PHE A 49 -15.18 20.29 8.49
CA PHE A 49 -13.92 19.59 8.32
C PHE A 49 -13.71 19.24 6.86
N HIS A 50 -12.52 19.51 6.32
CA HIS A 50 -12.23 19.19 4.93
C HIS A 50 -11.89 17.70 4.76
N VAL A 51 -12.76 16.99 4.03
CA VAL A 51 -12.63 15.56 3.69
C VAL A 51 -11.67 15.38 2.51
N GLY A 52 -11.72 16.30 1.54
CA GLY A 52 -11.02 16.17 0.27
C GLY A 52 -11.66 15.15 -0.67
N ALA A 53 -11.26 15.20 -1.95
CA ALA A 53 -11.78 14.27 -2.95
C ALA A 53 -11.38 12.82 -2.61
N PHE A 54 -12.33 11.89 -2.75
CA PHE A 54 -12.10 10.46 -2.61
C PHE A 54 -12.36 9.74 -3.93
N GLU A 55 -11.39 8.94 -4.38
CA GLU A 55 -11.54 8.08 -5.55
C GLU A 55 -11.08 6.66 -5.23
N VAL A 56 -11.71 5.68 -5.89
CA VAL A 56 -11.24 4.28 -5.93
C VAL A 56 -10.73 4.04 -7.34
N LEU A 57 -9.42 3.89 -7.50
CA LEU A 57 -8.77 3.88 -8.81
C LEU A 57 -7.98 2.61 -9.00
N ALA A 58 -8.10 2.00 -10.18
CA ALA A 58 -7.29 0.88 -10.60
C ALA A 58 -5.84 1.34 -10.87
N LEU A 59 -4.88 0.43 -10.72
CA LEU A 59 -3.49 0.69 -11.05
C LEU A 59 -3.32 1.15 -12.51
N ALA A 60 -4.05 0.55 -13.44
CA ALA A 60 -4.05 0.97 -14.84
C ALA A 60 -4.48 2.42 -15.03
N GLU A 61 -5.52 2.87 -14.31
CA GLU A 61 -6.02 4.24 -14.40
C GLU A 61 -4.99 5.24 -13.84
N LEU A 62 -4.35 4.92 -12.72
CA LEU A 62 -3.29 5.75 -12.15
C LEU A 62 -2.09 5.87 -13.08
N ARG A 63 -1.67 4.77 -13.72
CA ARG A 63 -0.60 4.76 -14.73
C ARG A 63 -0.97 5.64 -15.92
N ALA A 64 -2.19 5.51 -16.45
CA ALA A 64 -2.67 6.33 -17.58
C ALA A 64 -2.75 7.83 -17.23
N ARG A 65 -3.26 8.19 -16.04
CA ARG A 65 -3.29 9.59 -15.57
C ARG A 65 -1.88 10.16 -15.44
N LEU A 66 -0.94 9.39 -14.90
CA LEU A 66 0.46 9.80 -14.76
C LEU A 66 1.13 10.01 -16.12
N GLU A 67 0.92 9.10 -17.07
CA GLU A 67 1.45 9.23 -18.43
C GLU A 67 0.91 10.49 -19.12
N ALA A 68 -0.40 10.72 -19.09
CA ALA A 68 -1.01 11.91 -19.66
C ALA A 68 -0.48 13.20 -19.03
N THR A 69 -0.30 13.21 -17.69
CA THR A 69 0.18 14.39 -16.95
C THR A 69 1.65 14.67 -17.24
N THR A 70 2.49 13.64 -17.33
CA THR A 70 3.92 13.80 -17.63
C THR A 70 4.14 14.22 -19.08
N ALA A 71 3.35 13.70 -20.04
CA ALA A 71 3.37 14.15 -21.42
C ALA A 71 3.04 15.65 -21.56
N ALA A 72 2.02 16.13 -20.84
CA ALA A 72 1.65 17.55 -20.82
C ALA A 72 2.70 18.45 -20.14
N ALA A 73 3.56 17.89 -19.28
CA ALA A 73 4.59 18.64 -18.56
C ALA A 73 5.94 18.71 -19.30
N ALA A 74 6.16 17.89 -20.34
CA ALA A 74 7.41 17.84 -21.11
C ALA A 74 7.75 19.17 -21.82
N ASP A 75 6.74 20.01 -22.07
CA ASP A 75 6.90 21.34 -22.68
C ASP A 75 7.36 22.43 -21.69
N ALA A 76 7.45 22.14 -20.39
CA ALA A 76 7.90 23.07 -19.36
C ALA A 76 9.27 22.64 -18.80
N THR A 77 10.28 23.51 -18.86
CA THR A 77 11.60 23.31 -18.23
C THR A 77 11.45 22.86 -16.78
N ALA A 78 11.77 21.59 -16.51
CA ALA A 78 11.55 20.93 -15.23
C ALA A 78 12.42 21.54 -14.11
N ALA A 79 11.87 22.52 -13.41
CA ALA A 79 12.44 23.08 -12.19
C ALA A 79 12.17 22.15 -11.00
N GLY A 80 12.82 20.99 -10.99
CA GLY A 80 12.71 20.03 -9.90
C GLY A 80 13.58 18.82 -10.19
N GLY A 81 14.74 18.73 -9.53
CA GLY A 81 15.66 17.60 -9.72
C GLY A 81 14.93 16.27 -9.56
N GLY A 82 14.86 15.50 -10.64
CA GLY A 82 14.23 14.19 -10.68
C GLY A 82 14.94 13.17 -9.78
N GLY A 83 14.36 11.99 -9.69
CA GLY A 83 14.93 10.87 -8.95
C GLY A 83 14.33 10.66 -7.57
N LEU A 84 14.00 9.40 -7.32
CA LEU A 84 13.43 8.91 -6.08
C LEU A 84 14.54 8.73 -5.04
N THR A 85 14.25 9.15 -3.80
CA THR A 85 15.05 8.80 -2.62
C THR A 85 14.28 7.80 -1.76
N PHE A 86 15.01 6.87 -1.14
CA PHE A 86 14.43 5.89 -0.22
C PHE A 86 15.22 5.83 1.08
N ARG A 87 14.53 5.74 2.21
CA ARG A 87 15.13 5.42 3.52
C ARG A 87 14.14 4.74 4.46
N ASN A 88 14.67 3.97 5.41
CA ASN A 88 13.90 3.49 6.55
C ASN A 88 13.88 4.56 7.65
N ILE A 89 12.73 4.74 8.30
CA ILE A 89 12.59 5.62 9.46
C ILE A 89 11.84 4.90 10.58
N THR A 90 12.07 5.33 11.81
CA THR A 90 11.18 5.03 12.94
C THR A 90 10.25 6.22 13.16
N GLY A 91 8.96 5.96 13.44
CA GLY A 91 8.07 7.04 13.86
C GLY A 91 6.67 6.58 14.27
N ASP A 92 5.98 7.44 15.01
CA ASP A 92 4.52 7.34 15.19
C ASP A 92 3.85 7.99 13.98
N VAL A 93 3.08 7.20 13.23
CA VAL A 93 2.38 7.68 12.03
C VAL A 93 1.46 8.88 12.33
N ARG A 94 0.90 8.97 13.54
CA ARG A 94 0.06 10.09 13.95
C ARG A 94 0.85 11.37 14.15
N ALA A 95 2.08 11.26 14.63
CA ALA A 95 2.98 12.40 14.76
C ALA A 95 3.45 12.86 13.37
N LEU A 96 3.76 11.91 12.48
CA LEU A 96 4.15 12.21 11.10
C LEU A 96 3.05 12.94 10.32
N HIS A 97 1.78 12.51 10.46
CA HIS A 97 0.64 13.22 9.87
C HIS A 97 0.48 14.62 10.45
N ARG A 98 0.66 14.79 11.77
CA ARG A 98 0.46 16.08 12.49
C ARG A 98 1.59 17.09 12.32
N ASP A 99 2.73 16.66 11.80
CA ASP A 99 3.85 17.54 11.49
C ASP A 99 3.57 18.36 10.22
N ALA A 100 3.52 19.69 10.38
CA ALA A 100 3.26 20.63 9.29
C ALA A 100 4.32 20.56 8.19
N ALA A 101 5.54 20.07 8.48
CA ALA A 101 6.55 19.82 7.46
C ALA A 101 6.17 18.71 6.46
N ASN A 102 5.12 17.94 6.76
CA ASN A 102 4.57 16.90 5.89
C ASN A 102 3.24 17.32 5.24
N ALA A 103 2.93 18.62 5.20
CA ALA A 103 1.83 19.14 4.40
C ALA A 103 1.94 18.67 2.93
N GLY A 104 0.83 18.16 2.40
CA GLY A 104 0.75 17.60 1.05
C GLY A 104 1.45 16.25 0.84
N ALA A 105 2.05 15.66 1.88
CA ALA A 105 2.66 14.34 1.78
C ALA A 105 1.62 13.23 1.55
N VAL A 106 2.08 12.10 1.01
CA VAL A 106 1.29 10.89 0.80
C VAL A 106 1.57 9.90 1.92
N PHE A 107 0.52 9.37 2.54
CA PHE A 107 0.61 8.32 3.54
C PHE A 107 -0.07 7.05 3.02
N GLN A 108 0.69 5.97 2.92
CA GLN A 108 0.12 4.66 2.69
C GLN A 108 -0.55 4.18 3.98
N VAL A 109 -1.84 3.91 3.92
CA VAL A 109 -2.65 3.40 5.02
C VAL A 109 -2.87 1.91 4.79
N ALA A 110 -2.47 1.09 5.76
CA ALA A 110 -2.77 -0.33 5.76
C ALA A 110 -4.26 -0.52 6.08
N SER A 111 -5.06 -0.76 5.05
CA SER A 111 -6.52 -0.80 5.12
C SER A 111 -7.06 -2.13 4.56
N GLN A 112 -8.33 -2.41 4.76
CA GLN A 112 -9.04 -3.50 4.10
C GLN A 112 -9.40 -3.13 2.64
N PHE A 113 -9.88 -4.10 1.85
CA PHE A 113 -10.33 -3.83 0.47
C PHE A 113 -11.54 -2.91 0.38
N ASN A 114 -12.24 -2.64 1.49
CA ASN A 114 -13.32 -1.67 1.56
C ASN A 114 -12.86 -0.28 2.02
N CYS A 115 -11.55 -0.04 2.12
CA CYS A 115 -10.98 1.22 2.60
C CYS A 115 -11.52 1.62 3.99
N LEU A 116 -11.73 0.66 4.88
CA LEU A 116 -12.03 0.85 6.31
C LEU A 116 -11.03 0.07 7.14
N GLU A 117 -10.97 0.33 8.46
CA GLU A 117 -9.96 -0.23 9.36
C GLU A 117 -10.61 -1.13 10.43
N MET A 118 -11.04 -2.31 10.00
CA MET A 118 -11.74 -3.27 10.86
C MET A 118 -10.75 -4.18 11.61
N ASN A 119 -11.06 -4.51 12.87
CA ASN A 119 -10.20 -5.38 13.68
C ASN A 119 -10.33 -6.87 13.31
N GLU A 120 -11.50 -7.29 12.83
CA GLU A 120 -11.79 -8.67 12.43
C GLU A 120 -12.87 -8.77 11.34
N PRO A 121 -12.97 -9.91 10.62
CA PRO A 121 -13.95 -10.09 9.55
C PRO A 121 -15.42 -9.97 9.98
N GLY A 122 -15.72 -10.14 11.28
CA GLY A 122 -17.06 -9.99 11.83
C GLY A 122 -17.49 -8.54 12.08
N ALA A 123 -16.53 -7.61 12.15
CA ALA A 123 -16.83 -6.19 12.33
C ALA A 123 -17.45 -5.62 11.06
N ARG A 124 -18.38 -4.68 11.22
CA ARG A 124 -19.11 -4.07 10.10
C ARG A 124 -19.06 -2.54 10.18
N PRO A 125 -19.32 -1.83 9.07
CA PRO A 125 -19.39 -0.36 9.06
C PRO A 125 -20.39 0.22 10.07
N GLU A 126 -21.46 -0.52 10.36
CA GLU A 126 -22.50 -0.16 11.32
C GLU A 126 -22.04 -0.19 12.78
N ASP A 127 -20.92 -0.86 13.06
CA ASP A 127 -20.37 -0.91 14.41
C ASP A 127 -19.59 0.38 14.77
N GLY A 128 -19.55 1.35 13.85
CA GLY A 128 -18.97 2.69 14.07
C GLY A 128 -17.46 2.77 13.90
N VAL A 129 -16.97 3.99 13.74
CA VAL A 129 -15.54 4.29 13.56
C VAL A 129 -14.86 4.67 14.88
N THR A 130 -15.60 5.07 15.92
CA THR A 130 -15.03 5.42 17.24
C THR A 130 -14.12 4.31 17.73
N ARG A 131 -14.57 3.05 17.59
CA ARG A 131 -13.86 1.83 18.02
C ARG A 131 -12.43 1.70 17.48
N TYR A 132 -12.04 2.44 16.43
CA TYR A 132 -10.68 2.42 15.88
C TYR A 132 -9.63 2.79 16.93
N TYR A 133 -10.00 3.50 18.00
CA TYR A 133 -9.07 3.75 19.12
C TYR A 133 -8.60 2.46 19.82
N ASN A 134 -9.41 1.39 19.82
CA ASN A 134 -9.06 0.13 20.47
C ASN A 134 -7.98 -0.65 19.71
N ASP A 135 -7.75 -0.29 18.44
CA ASP A 135 -6.85 -1.01 17.57
C ASP A 135 -5.52 -0.28 17.45
N ALA A 136 -4.50 -0.89 18.04
CA ALA A 136 -3.13 -0.42 18.01
C ALA A 136 -2.42 -0.89 16.74
N THR A 137 -3.05 -0.88 15.56
CA THR A 137 -2.40 -1.09 14.25
C THR A 137 -2.27 0.23 13.49
N GLN A 138 -1.53 0.23 12.38
CA GLN A 138 -1.22 1.46 11.64
C GLN A 138 -2.45 2.07 10.96
N GLY A 139 -3.34 1.25 10.39
CA GLY A 139 -4.55 1.72 9.72
C GLY A 139 -5.41 2.59 10.63
N PRO A 140 -5.89 2.07 11.76
CA PRO A 140 -6.67 2.82 12.74
C PRO A 140 -5.96 4.09 13.23
N ALA A 141 -4.64 4.04 13.40
CA ALA A 141 -3.86 5.23 13.76
C ALA A 141 -3.89 6.33 12.68
N CYS A 142 -3.87 5.97 11.39
CA CYS A 142 -4.07 6.92 10.29
C CYS A 142 -5.52 7.45 10.25
N ALA A 143 -6.49 6.57 10.50
CA ALA A 143 -7.91 6.90 10.45
C ALA A 143 -8.33 7.91 11.52
N VAL A 144 -7.85 7.76 12.76
CA VAL A 144 -8.16 8.69 13.87
C VAL A 144 -7.44 10.03 13.77
N VAL A 145 -6.55 10.22 12.79
CA VAL A 145 -5.86 11.50 12.54
C VAL A 145 -6.50 12.26 11.37
N CYS A 146 -7.07 11.57 10.38
CA CYS A 146 -7.87 12.18 9.31
C CYS A 146 -9.35 11.83 9.52
N GLN A 147 -9.93 12.37 10.58
CA GLN A 147 -11.19 11.89 11.14
C GLN A 147 -12.40 12.14 10.22
N ALA A 148 -12.44 13.28 9.53
CA ALA A 148 -13.50 13.58 8.59
C ALA A 148 -13.49 12.64 7.38
N ALA A 149 -12.30 12.33 6.83
CA ALA A 149 -12.13 11.30 5.80
C ALA A 149 -12.58 9.92 6.28
N THR A 150 -12.28 9.54 7.53
CA THR A 150 -12.75 8.29 8.11
C THR A 150 -14.28 8.22 8.23
N VAL A 151 -14.93 9.29 8.71
CA VAL A 151 -16.39 9.37 8.76
C VAL A 151 -16.98 9.34 7.34
N PHE A 152 -16.39 10.06 6.39
CA PHE A 152 -16.83 10.04 5.00
C PHE A 152 -16.81 8.62 4.40
N ARG A 153 -15.67 7.91 4.52
CA ARG A 153 -15.54 6.55 3.98
C ARG A 153 -16.55 5.59 4.59
N ASN A 154 -16.93 5.77 5.86
CA ASN A 154 -17.90 4.89 6.51
C ASN A 154 -19.36 5.26 6.18
N TYR A 155 -19.70 6.54 6.15
CA TYR A 155 -21.09 7.03 6.16
C TYR A 155 -21.56 7.73 4.88
N PHE A 156 -20.67 8.11 3.97
CA PHE A 156 -20.99 8.98 2.83
C PHE A 156 -20.42 8.56 1.48
N VAL A 157 -19.38 7.72 1.43
CA VAL A 157 -18.83 7.23 0.15
C VAL A 157 -19.94 6.64 -0.73
N ASN A 158 -19.86 6.89 -2.03
CA ASN A 158 -20.91 6.51 -3.02
C ASN A 158 -22.31 7.07 -2.69
N GLY A 159 -22.40 8.14 -1.90
CA GLY A 159 -23.65 8.82 -1.51
C GLY A 159 -24.40 8.16 -0.34
N ALA A 160 -24.18 6.88 -0.08
CA ALA A 160 -24.89 6.11 0.95
C ALA A 160 -24.00 5.65 2.12
N GLY A 161 -22.68 5.70 1.96
CA GLY A 161 -21.75 5.07 2.89
C GLY A 161 -21.63 3.57 2.67
N GLN A 162 -20.98 2.88 3.61
CA GLN A 162 -20.64 1.46 3.50
C GLN A 162 -21.53 0.49 4.32
N GLY A 163 -22.60 0.99 4.93
CA GLY A 163 -23.54 0.15 5.70
C GLY A 163 -24.45 -0.72 4.83
N HIS A 164 -25.25 -1.56 5.48
CA HIS A 164 -26.34 -2.35 4.90
C HIS A 164 -25.91 -3.30 3.77
N GLY A 165 -24.67 -3.79 3.82
CA GLY A 165 -24.14 -4.75 2.85
C GLY A 165 -23.61 -4.13 1.55
N HIS A 166 -23.61 -2.80 1.44
CA HIS A 166 -23.01 -2.08 0.31
C HIS A 166 -21.62 -1.60 0.72
N GLN A 167 -20.56 -2.24 0.25
CA GLN A 167 -19.19 -1.83 0.58
C GLN A 167 -18.39 -1.58 -0.69
N VAL A 168 -17.42 -0.67 -0.58
CA VAL A 168 -16.32 -0.59 -1.54
C VAL A 168 -15.61 -1.95 -1.56
N ASP A 169 -15.20 -2.39 -2.74
CA ASP A 169 -14.40 -3.59 -2.92
C ASP A 169 -13.30 -3.30 -3.93
N CYS A 170 -12.12 -2.93 -3.44
CA CYS A 170 -10.94 -2.65 -4.24
C CYS A 170 -10.35 -3.89 -4.95
N LEU A 171 -10.96 -5.06 -4.77
CA LEU A 171 -10.62 -6.29 -5.47
C LEU A 171 -11.72 -6.72 -6.45
N ALA A 172 -12.80 -5.94 -6.60
CA ALA A 172 -13.95 -6.29 -7.43
C ALA A 172 -13.54 -6.57 -8.88
N ASP A 173 -12.80 -5.63 -9.49
CA ASP A 173 -12.41 -5.71 -10.90
C ASP A 173 -11.33 -6.76 -11.18
N VAL A 174 -10.56 -7.16 -10.15
CA VAL A 174 -9.65 -8.31 -10.22
C VAL A 174 -10.43 -9.63 -10.38
N GLY A 175 -11.69 -9.66 -9.94
CA GLY A 175 -12.57 -10.81 -10.08
C GLY A 175 -12.90 -11.19 -11.53
N GLU A 176 -12.90 -10.21 -12.44
CA GLU A 176 -13.23 -10.41 -13.86
C GLU A 176 -12.18 -11.27 -14.60
N PRO A 177 -10.89 -10.89 -14.68
CA PRO A 177 -9.91 -11.62 -15.49
C PRO A 177 -9.66 -13.04 -14.96
N VAL A 178 -9.80 -13.23 -13.66
CA VAL A 178 -9.66 -14.57 -13.05
C VAL A 178 -10.96 -15.37 -13.11
N GLY A 179 -12.10 -14.77 -13.46
CA GLY A 179 -13.40 -15.43 -13.51
C GLY A 179 -13.93 -15.85 -12.13
N ASN A 180 -13.70 -15.03 -11.09
CA ASN A 180 -14.05 -15.35 -9.70
C ASN A 180 -15.56 -15.59 -9.51
N SER A 181 -16.42 -14.94 -10.29
CA SER A 181 -17.89 -15.15 -10.24
C SER A 181 -18.30 -16.59 -10.53
N ARG A 182 -17.56 -17.30 -11.40
CA ARG A 182 -17.80 -18.71 -11.77
C ARG A 182 -16.91 -19.66 -10.98
N ALA A 183 -15.61 -19.36 -10.91
CA ALA A 183 -14.62 -20.22 -10.28
C ALA A 183 -14.66 -20.19 -8.75
N ARG A 184 -15.27 -19.14 -8.17
CA ARG A 184 -15.50 -18.96 -6.73
C ARG A 184 -14.22 -19.15 -5.91
N TYR A 185 -13.15 -18.46 -6.30
CA TYR A 185 -11.88 -18.52 -5.58
C TYR A 185 -11.97 -17.88 -4.20
N TRP A 186 -12.61 -16.71 -4.11
CA TRP A 186 -12.80 -16.00 -2.86
C TRP A 186 -14.18 -15.33 -2.79
N ARG A 187 -14.54 -14.91 -1.57
CA ARG A 187 -15.65 -14.01 -1.27
C ARG A 187 -15.15 -12.85 -0.42
N MET A 188 -15.70 -11.65 -0.62
CA MET A 188 -15.51 -10.55 0.31
C MET A 188 -16.38 -10.74 1.54
N VAL A 189 -15.80 -10.47 2.71
CA VAL A 189 -16.52 -10.36 3.98
C VAL A 189 -15.98 -9.14 4.70
N ASN A 190 -16.74 -8.05 4.74
CA ASN A 190 -16.34 -6.82 5.42
C ASN A 190 -14.93 -6.31 5.05
N GLY A 191 -14.62 -6.31 3.74
CA GLY A 191 -13.31 -5.93 3.21
C GLY A 191 -12.20 -6.99 3.32
N TYR A 192 -12.51 -8.19 3.82
CA TYR A 192 -11.57 -9.32 3.87
C TYR A 192 -11.78 -10.28 2.69
N CYS A 193 -10.70 -10.52 1.95
CA CYS A 193 -10.64 -11.55 0.91
C CYS A 193 -10.49 -12.95 1.51
N LEU A 194 -11.60 -13.69 1.64
CA LEU A 194 -11.60 -15.01 2.26
C LEU A 194 -11.84 -16.11 1.22
N PRO A 195 -11.13 -17.25 1.32
CA PRO A 195 -11.36 -18.40 0.42
C PRO A 195 -12.79 -18.92 0.58
N VAL A 196 -13.43 -19.29 -0.53
CA VAL A 196 -14.76 -19.92 -0.47
C VAL A 196 -14.66 -21.36 0.04
N GLU A 197 -13.66 -22.09 -0.43
CA GLU A 197 -13.41 -23.50 -0.07
C GLU A 197 -11.91 -23.78 0.06
N ALA A 198 -11.55 -24.90 0.68
CA ALA A 198 -10.16 -25.33 0.76
C ALA A 198 -9.57 -25.54 -0.64
N GLY A 199 -8.35 -25.05 -0.87
CA GLY A 199 -7.65 -25.20 -2.16
C GLY A 199 -8.11 -24.26 -3.29
N SER A 200 -9.19 -23.50 -3.10
CA SER A 200 -9.65 -22.49 -4.08
C SER A 200 -8.56 -21.49 -4.46
N ILE A 201 -7.91 -20.89 -3.47
CA ILE A 201 -6.79 -19.97 -3.68
C ILE A 201 -5.58 -20.67 -4.33
N ALA A 202 -5.31 -21.94 -3.97
CA ALA A 202 -4.23 -22.70 -4.60
C ALA A 202 -4.46 -22.89 -6.11
N LYS A 203 -5.72 -23.16 -6.52
CA LYS A 203 -6.11 -23.25 -7.94
C LYS A 203 -5.88 -21.92 -8.67
N LEU A 204 -6.26 -20.80 -8.07
CA LEU A 204 -5.98 -19.46 -8.63
C LEU A 204 -4.48 -19.21 -8.76
N SER A 205 -3.74 -19.41 -7.67
CA SER A 205 -2.29 -19.20 -7.63
C SER A 205 -1.53 -20.05 -8.63
N LYS A 206 -2.01 -21.27 -8.93
CA LYS A 206 -1.45 -22.09 -10.01
C LYS A 206 -1.61 -21.40 -11.38
N ARG A 207 -2.81 -20.89 -11.69
CA ARG A 207 -3.06 -20.15 -12.94
C ARG A 207 -2.18 -18.92 -13.06
N LEU A 208 -2.05 -18.13 -11.99
CA LEU A 208 -1.19 -16.94 -11.99
C LEU A 208 0.29 -17.30 -12.23
N LYS A 209 0.77 -18.42 -11.68
CA LYS A 209 2.14 -18.89 -11.94
C LYS A 209 2.37 -19.29 -13.40
N GLU A 210 1.35 -19.85 -14.04
CA GLU A 210 1.44 -20.39 -15.40
C GLU A 210 1.17 -19.32 -16.48
N ASP A 211 0.49 -18.23 -16.13
CA ASP A 211 0.05 -17.19 -17.05
C ASP A 211 0.46 -15.79 -16.56
N ALA A 212 1.54 -15.27 -17.18
CA ALA A 212 2.05 -13.94 -16.90
C ALA A 212 1.11 -12.82 -17.37
N ALA A 213 0.35 -13.05 -18.46
CA ALA A 213 -0.61 -12.07 -18.96
C ALA A 213 -1.81 -11.94 -18.01
N LEU A 214 -2.29 -13.06 -17.47
CA LEU A 214 -3.31 -13.07 -16.41
C LEU A 214 -2.80 -12.38 -15.13
N THR A 215 -1.53 -12.61 -14.76
CA THR A 215 -0.92 -11.93 -13.62
C THR A 215 -0.89 -10.43 -13.83
N GLU A 216 -0.46 -9.95 -15.00
CA GLU A 216 -0.49 -8.51 -15.27
C GLU A 216 -1.93 -7.96 -15.29
N ALA A 217 -2.89 -8.68 -15.88
CA ALA A 217 -4.31 -8.28 -15.86
C ALA A 217 -4.83 -8.10 -14.42
N VAL A 218 -4.50 -9.05 -13.52
CA VAL A 218 -4.80 -8.94 -12.08
C VAL A 218 -4.15 -7.71 -11.47
N ARG A 219 -2.87 -7.45 -11.78
CA ARG A 219 -2.15 -6.29 -11.23
C ARG A 219 -2.77 -4.97 -11.68
N SER A 220 -3.04 -4.84 -12.98
CA SER A 220 -3.62 -3.63 -13.58
C SER A 220 -5.00 -3.27 -13.04
N GLN A 221 -5.80 -4.28 -12.68
CA GLN A 221 -7.18 -4.10 -12.19
C GLN A 221 -7.27 -3.95 -10.67
N LEU A 222 -6.18 -4.11 -9.93
CA LEU A 222 -6.22 -3.86 -8.48
C LEU A 222 -6.49 -2.38 -8.23
N GLN A 223 -7.45 -2.11 -7.35
CA GLN A 223 -7.80 -0.75 -6.98
C GLN A 223 -7.22 -0.36 -5.61
N ILE A 224 -7.07 0.95 -5.41
CA ILE A 224 -6.79 1.57 -4.12
C ILE A 224 -7.77 2.72 -3.89
N GLY A 225 -8.15 2.95 -2.63
CA GLY A 225 -8.87 4.17 -2.26
C GLY A 225 -7.89 5.31 -2.02
N THR A 226 -8.20 6.52 -2.45
CA THR A 226 -7.33 7.69 -2.24
C THR A 226 -8.15 8.88 -1.79
N HIS A 227 -7.84 9.41 -0.60
CA HIS A 227 -8.19 10.78 -0.23
C HIS A 227 -7.04 11.69 -0.64
N TRP A 228 -7.24 12.58 -1.61
CA TRP A 228 -6.14 13.34 -2.23
C TRP A 228 -5.60 14.49 -1.37
N ASP A 229 -6.44 15.07 -0.52
CA ASP A 229 -6.12 16.26 0.25
C ASP A 229 -6.93 16.37 1.56
N THR A 230 -7.08 15.27 2.30
CA THR A 230 -7.82 15.27 3.58
C THR A 230 -7.14 16.13 4.64
N GLU A 231 -7.94 16.81 5.46
CA GLU A 231 -7.48 17.55 6.64
C GLU A 231 -6.95 16.62 7.73
N VAL A 232 -5.87 17.07 8.38
CA VAL A 232 -5.35 16.47 9.59
C VAL A 232 -6.04 17.13 10.80
N THR A 233 -6.63 16.31 11.67
CA THR A 233 -7.45 16.78 12.80
C THR A 233 -6.70 17.79 13.68
N ASN A 234 -7.35 18.93 13.97
CA ASN A 234 -6.81 20.03 14.78
C ASN A 234 -5.49 20.60 14.23
N LYS A 235 -5.31 20.57 12.91
CA LYS A 235 -4.18 21.14 12.18
C LYS A 235 -4.67 21.91 10.96
N GLU A 236 -3.86 22.85 10.50
CA GLU A 236 -4.19 23.70 9.36
C GLU A 236 -3.82 23.06 8.01
N HIS A 237 -3.02 21.99 8.01
CA HIS A 237 -2.53 21.36 6.78
C HIS A 237 -3.29 20.08 6.41
N ARG A 238 -3.12 19.70 5.15
CA ARG A 238 -3.75 18.54 4.52
C ARG A 238 -2.72 17.54 4.04
N VAL A 239 -3.13 16.30 3.89
CA VAL A 239 -2.30 15.20 3.39
C VAL A 239 -3.10 14.33 2.42
N CYS A 240 -2.39 13.53 1.63
CA CYS A 240 -2.99 12.47 0.84
C CYS A 240 -2.93 11.16 1.64
N GLN A 241 -4.05 10.43 1.73
CA GLN A 241 -4.09 9.07 2.28
C GLN A 241 -4.45 8.08 1.18
N VAL A 242 -3.55 7.11 0.97
CA VAL A 242 -3.75 6.00 0.03
C VAL A 242 -4.07 4.73 0.83
N PHE A 243 -5.29 4.24 0.71
CA PHE A 243 -5.78 3.03 1.37
C PHE A 243 -5.45 1.81 0.51
N ALA A 244 -4.34 1.17 0.87
CA ALA A 244 -3.83 -0.01 0.20
C ALA A 244 -4.09 -1.25 1.07
N SER A 245 -4.58 -2.31 0.43
CA SER A 245 -4.81 -3.59 1.10
C SER A 245 -3.83 -4.67 0.65
N ALA A 246 -3.86 -5.78 1.38
CA ALA A 246 -3.16 -7.01 1.05
C ALA A 246 -4.09 -8.19 1.36
N LEU A 247 -3.71 -9.40 0.95
CA LEU A 247 -4.53 -10.58 1.25
C LEU A 247 -4.42 -10.95 2.74
N PRO A 248 -5.54 -11.31 3.40
CA PRO A 248 -5.56 -11.61 4.84
C PRO A 248 -5.13 -13.06 5.12
N VAL A 249 -3.90 -13.41 4.76
CA VAL A 249 -3.31 -14.76 4.86
C VAL A 249 -3.53 -15.40 6.25
N ALA A 250 -3.33 -14.66 7.33
CA ALA A 250 -3.50 -15.17 8.70
C ALA A 250 -4.96 -15.46 9.10
N TYR A 251 -5.93 -14.86 8.42
CA TYR A 251 -7.36 -15.04 8.70
C TYR A 251 -7.95 -16.27 7.99
N ALA A 252 -7.24 -16.80 7.00
CA ALA A 252 -7.65 -17.97 6.23
C ALA A 252 -6.96 -19.26 6.72
N LYS A 253 -7.32 -19.73 7.93
CA LYS A 253 -6.68 -20.89 8.60
C LYS A 253 -6.68 -22.19 7.78
N SER A 254 -7.61 -22.34 6.84
CA SER A 254 -7.73 -23.51 5.97
C SER A 254 -6.82 -23.47 4.73
N THR A 255 -6.06 -22.39 4.51
CA THR A 255 -5.23 -22.19 3.33
C THR A 255 -3.78 -21.97 3.76
N ARG A 256 -2.83 -22.71 3.17
CA ARG A 256 -1.41 -22.57 3.53
C ARG A 256 -0.88 -21.25 2.98
N SER A 257 0.03 -20.61 3.71
CA SER A 257 0.71 -19.39 3.24
C SER A 257 1.30 -19.56 1.83
N ALA A 258 1.92 -20.70 1.49
CA ALA A 258 2.47 -20.93 0.15
C ALA A 258 1.40 -20.96 -0.96
N ASP A 259 0.16 -21.33 -0.65
CA ASP A 259 -0.93 -21.33 -1.63
C ASP A 259 -1.38 -19.90 -1.97
N TRP A 260 -1.16 -18.93 -1.07
CA TRP A 260 -1.43 -17.51 -1.30
C TRP A 260 -0.36 -16.81 -2.14
N GLU A 261 0.87 -17.33 -2.21
CA GLU A 261 2.04 -16.55 -2.62
C GLU A 261 1.89 -15.81 -3.97
N PRO A 262 1.50 -16.45 -5.09
CA PRO A 262 1.35 -15.74 -6.37
C PRO A 262 0.34 -14.61 -6.31
N PHE A 263 -0.84 -14.89 -5.74
CA PHE A 263 -1.90 -13.89 -5.65
C PHE A 263 -1.53 -12.78 -4.66
N GLY A 264 -0.94 -13.13 -3.51
CA GLY A 264 -0.50 -12.19 -2.49
C GLY A 264 0.60 -11.26 -3.00
N ARG A 265 1.56 -11.78 -3.75
CA ARG A 265 2.61 -10.97 -4.40
C ARG A 265 2.02 -10.03 -5.44
N ALA A 266 1.14 -10.50 -6.32
CA ALA A 266 0.48 -9.65 -7.32
C ALA A 266 -0.30 -8.50 -6.66
N VAL A 267 -1.05 -8.77 -5.58
CA VAL A 267 -1.77 -7.74 -4.81
C VAL A 267 -0.80 -6.77 -4.13
N LEU A 268 0.25 -7.26 -3.45
CA LEU A 268 1.21 -6.40 -2.75
C LEU A 268 1.97 -5.48 -3.72
N GLU A 269 2.47 -6.04 -4.83
CA GLU A 269 3.17 -5.29 -5.87
C GLU A 269 2.28 -4.18 -6.44
N SER A 270 1.03 -4.50 -6.73
CA SER A 270 0.09 -3.54 -7.31
C SER A 270 -0.34 -2.47 -6.32
N SER A 271 -0.56 -2.83 -5.05
CA SER A 271 -0.86 -1.88 -3.98
C SER A 271 0.26 -0.86 -3.77
N LEU A 272 1.52 -1.33 -3.79
CA LEU A 272 2.70 -0.47 -3.62
C LEU A 272 2.99 0.36 -4.86
N ASP A 273 2.83 -0.21 -6.06
CA ASP A 273 2.94 0.53 -7.32
C ASP A 273 1.87 1.64 -7.40
N ALA A 274 0.60 1.31 -7.13
CA ALA A 274 -0.50 2.28 -7.15
C ALA A 274 -0.27 3.41 -6.15
N THR A 275 0.26 3.10 -4.96
CA THR A 275 0.63 4.12 -3.96
C THR A 275 1.67 5.10 -4.50
N LEU A 276 2.74 4.59 -5.15
CA LEU A 276 3.79 5.44 -5.71
C LEU A 276 3.34 6.15 -6.99
N ALA A 277 2.46 5.55 -7.79
CA ALA A 277 1.85 6.18 -8.95
C ALA A 277 0.98 7.38 -8.55
N ALA A 278 0.15 7.25 -7.51
CA ALA A 278 -0.62 8.37 -6.95
C ALA A 278 0.30 9.50 -6.43
N ALA A 279 1.41 9.15 -5.78
CA ALA A 279 2.39 10.13 -5.34
C ALA A 279 3.12 10.82 -6.50
N ALA A 280 3.50 10.07 -7.52
CA ALA A 280 4.14 10.59 -8.73
C ALA A 280 3.18 11.51 -9.51
N LEU A 281 1.89 11.18 -9.56
CA LEU A 281 0.85 12.02 -10.15
C LEU A 281 0.78 13.37 -9.42
N LEU A 282 0.65 13.36 -8.09
CA LEU A 282 0.68 14.59 -7.29
C LEU A 282 1.96 15.40 -7.50
N ALA A 283 3.10 14.72 -7.63
CA ALA A 283 4.37 15.38 -7.85
C ALA A 283 4.45 16.06 -9.22
N ALA A 284 3.90 15.42 -10.27
CA ALA A 284 3.81 15.96 -11.61
C ALA A 284 2.85 17.16 -11.68
N GLU A 285 1.64 17.03 -11.13
CA GLU A 285 0.63 18.08 -11.08
C GLU A 285 1.11 19.32 -10.33
N ARG A 286 1.73 19.12 -9.17
CA ARG A 286 2.25 20.21 -8.31
C ARG A 286 3.60 20.74 -8.77
N ARG A 287 4.24 20.08 -9.74
CA ARG A 287 5.63 20.34 -10.17
C ARG A 287 6.59 20.43 -8.99
N ALA A 288 6.41 19.55 -8.02
CA ALA A 288 7.10 19.60 -6.74
C ALA A 288 7.42 18.19 -6.24
N ARG A 289 8.50 18.08 -5.46
CA ARG A 289 8.87 16.81 -4.82
C ARG A 289 7.86 16.44 -3.76
N VAL A 290 7.42 15.18 -3.73
CA VAL A 290 6.41 14.67 -2.79
C VAL A 290 7.04 13.68 -1.82
N LYS A 291 6.78 13.90 -0.53
CA LYS A 291 7.10 12.93 0.53
C LYS A 291 6.08 11.79 0.53
N VAL A 292 6.56 10.56 0.65
CA VAL A 292 5.73 9.35 0.72
C VAL A 292 6.11 8.55 1.95
N PHE A 293 5.13 8.25 2.80
CA PHE A 293 5.30 7.41 3.98
C PHE A 293 4.67 6.05 3.71
N LEU A 294 5.51 5.07 3.40
CA LEU A 294 5.10 3.68 3.22
C LEU A 294 5.02 2.95 4.55
N THR A 295 4.23 1.89 4.53
CA THR A 295 4.11 0.93 5.63
C THR A 295 4.39 -0.47 5.08
N ALA A 296 4.79 -1.41 5.93
CA ALA A 296 4.86 -2.82 5.55
C ALA A 296 3.45 -3.43 5.44
N VAL A 297 2.68 -2.95 4.46
CA VAL A 297 1.28 -3.32 4.22
C VAL A 297 1.14 -4.84 4.08
N GLY A 298 0.10 -5.41 4.68
CA GLY A 298 -0.13 -6.85 4.73
C GLY A 298 0.72 -7.64 5.73
N GLY A 299 1.76 -7.02 6.32
CA GLY A 299 2.55 -7.63 7.40
C GLY A 299 1.81 -7.59 8.75
N GLY A 300 2.29 -8.39 9.72
CA GLY A 300 1.65 -8.45 11.05
C GLY A 300 0.29 -9.16 11.00
N ALA A 301 -0.80 -8.42 11.22
CA ALA A 301 -2.15 -8.98 11.37
C ALA A 301 -2.59 -9.80 10.15
N PHE A 302 -2.33 -9.32 8.94
CA PHE A 302 -2.69 -10.03 7.71
C PHE A 302 -1.75 -11.21 7.40
N GLY A 303 -0.58 -11.29 8.03
CA GLY A 303 0.29 -12.47 7.96
C GLY A 303 1.00 -12.70 6.63
N ASN A 304 1.11 -11.69 5.76
CA ASN A 304 1.95 -11.82 4.56
C ASN A 304 3.42 -11.96 4.96
N ARG A 305 4.16 -12.79 4.20
CA ARG A 305 5.58 -13.01 4.46
C ARG A 305 6.36 -11.72 4.19
N SER A 306 7.29 -11.38 5.07
CA SER A 306 8.11 -10.16 4.93
C SER A 306 8.82 -10.09 3.58
N GLN A 307 9.29 -11.22 3.05
CA GLN A 307 9.95 -11.26 1.74
C GLN A 307 9.04 -10.79 0.60
N TRP A 308 7.74 -11.13 0.62
CA TRP A 308 6.81 -10.69 -0.41
C TRP A 308 6.64 -9.17 -0.39
N ILE A 309 6.57 -8.60 0.81
CA ILE A 309 6.44 -7.15 1.02
C ILE A 309 7.73 -6.44 0.59
N ILE A 310 8.90 -6.98 0.95
CA ILE A 310 10.21 -6.45 0.55
C ILE A 310 10.32 -6.42 -0.98
N ASP A 311 10.04 -7.54 -1.64
CA ASP A 311 10.15 -7.67 -3.10
C ASP A 311 9.19 -6.69 -3.80
N ALA A 312 7.96 -6.56 -3.28
CA ALA A 312 6.96 -5.62 -3.78
C ALA A 312 7.40 -4.16 -3.64
N ILE A 313 7.99 -3.78 -2.49
CA ILE A 313 8.54 -2.43 -2.28
C ILE A 313 9.67 -2.19 -3.28
N GLN A 314 10.61 -3.13 -3.44
CA GLN A 314 11.71 -2.99 -4.40
C GLN A 314 11.19 -2.82 -5.83
N CYS A 315 10.14 -3.56 -6.21
CA CYS A 315 9.51 -3.44 -7.51
C CYS A 315 8.97 -2.02 -7.73
N ALA A 316 8.14 -1.54 -6.81
CA ALA A 316 7.56 -0.20 -6.90
C ALA A 316 8.63 0.91 -6.93
N LEU A 317 9.68 0.81 -6.09
CA LEU A 317 10.78 1.78 -6.08
C LEU A 317 11.54 1.83 -7.42
N ARG A 318 11.72 0.67 -8.08
CA ARG A 318 12.34 0.62 -9.42
C ARG A 318 11.44 1.22 -10.49
N THR A 319 10.15 0.90 -10.46
CA THR A 319 9.15 1.44 -11.41
C THR A 319 9.13 2.97 -11.37
N HIS A 320 9.20 3.56 -10.17
CA HIS A 320 9.09 5.01 -9.97
C HIS A 320 10.45 5.69 -9.71
N GLN A 321 11.57 5.07 -10.10
CA GLN A 321 12.91 5.55 -9.73
C GLN A 321 13.23 6.97 -10.24
N SER A 322 12.62 7.41 -11.34
CA SER A 322 12.82 8.75 -11.91
C SER A 322 11.91 9.82 -11.29
N ALA A 323 10.83 9.41 -10.61
CA ALA A 323 9.86 10.34 -10.04
C ALA A 323 10.49 11.16 -8.90
N PRO A 324 10.13 12.46 -8.75
CA PRO A 324 10.67 13.31 -7.69
C PRO A 324 9.98 13.00 -6.34
N LEU A 325 10.28 11.81 -5.79
CA LEU A 325 9.67 11.31 -4.56
C LEU A 325 10.71 11.13 -3.46
N ASP A 326 10.35 11.50 -2.23
CA ASP A 326 11.09 11.13 -1.02
C ASP A 326 10.32 10.05 -0.28
N VAL A 327 10.72 8.80 -0.46
CA VAL A 327 10.04 7.64 0.09
C VAL A 327 10.66 7.23 1.42
N MET A 328 9.84 7.16 2.46
CA MET A 328 10.20 6.67 3.78
C MET A 328 9.39 5.42 4.11
N LEU A 329 10.05 4.29 4.38
CA LEU A 329 9.39 3.14 5.00
C LEU A 329 9.37 3.34 6.51
N VAL A 330 8.16 3.47 7.08
CA VAL A 330 7.96 3.75 8.51
C VAL A 330 7.90 2.47 9.31
N HIS A 331 8.83 2.33 10.25
CA HIS A 331 8.86 1.26 11.25
C HIS A 331 8.35 1.78 12.59
N PHE A 332 7.65 0.93 13.31
CA PHE A 332 7.21 1.23 14.67
C PHE A 332 8.24 0.70 15.70
N GLY A 333 8.65 1.55 16.64
CA GLY A 333 9.62 1.20 17.69
C GLY A 333 11.07 1.27 17.21
N THR A 334 11.97 0.45 17.76
CA THR A 334 13.37 0.43 17.31
C THR A 334 13.46 -0.02 15.85
N LEU A 335 14.32 0.64 15.05
CA LEU A 335 14.76 0.10 13.76
C LEU A 335 15.20 -1.33 14.03
N PRO A 336 14.47 -2.35 13.57
CA PRO A 336 14.91 -3.70 13.86
C PRO A 336 16.26 -3.88 13.16
N ARG A 337 17.06 -4.83 13.63
CA ARG A 337 17.90 -5.60 12.70
C ARG A 337 16.91 -6.31 11.77
N SER A 338 16.35 -5.59 10.82
CA SER A 338 15.05 -5.87 10.23
C SER A 338 15.22 -6.74 9.01
N ALA A 339 14.21 -7.55 8.70
CA ALA A 339 14.12 -8.17 7.39
C ALA A 339 14.21 -7.12 6.26
N PHE A 340 13.86 -5.86 6.55
CA PHE A 340 13.88 -4.74 5.64
C PHE A 340 15.25 -4.02 5.56
N ASP A 341 16.28 -4.46 6.29
CA ASP A 341 17.63 -3.87 6.22
C ASP A 341 18.26 -4.05 4.83
N VAL A 342 17.79 -5.06 4.09
CA VAL A 342 18.13 -5.26 2.67
C VAL A 342 17.68 -4.08 1.80
N LEU A 343 16.64 -3.34 2.21
CA LEU A 343 16.22 -2.09 1.60
C LEU A 343 17.14 -0.97 2.11
N LYS A 344 18.33 -0.87 1.53
CA LYS A 344 19.27 0.21 1.85
C LYS A 344 18.78 1.54 1.29
N ALA A 345 19.29 2.63 1.85
CA ALA A 345 19.00 3.95 1.32
C ALA A 345 19.43 4.04 -0.15
N VAL A 346 18.51 4.44 -1.02
CA VAL A 346 18.78 4.67 -2.44
C VAL A 346 18.69 6.17 -2.70
N ARG A 347 19.68 6.72 -3.39
CA ARG A 347 19.62 8.05 -4.00
C ARG A 347 19.82 7.88 -5.49
N THR A 348 18.74 7.92 -6.26
CA THR A 348 18.86 8.06 -7.71
C THR A 348 18.96 9.56 -8.01
N ARG A 349 20.11 10.02 -8.50
CA ARG A 349 20.19 11.32 -9.17
C ARG A 349 19.95 11.03 -10.64
N ALA A 350 18.80 11.44 -11.16
CA ALA A 350 18.65 11.51 -12.60
C ALA A 350 19.56 12.65 -13.10
N ALA A 351 20.66 12.31 -13.77
CA ALA A 351 21.37 13.28 -14.58
C ALA A 351 20.53 13.57 -15.83
N PRO A 352 20.39 14.84 -16.28
CA PRO A 352 19.80 15.11 -17.58
C PRO A 352 20.65 14.42 -18.65
N PRO A 353 20.05 13.83 -19.70
CA PRO A 353 20.83 13.26 -20.80
C PRO A 353 21.65 14.38 -21.45
N SER A 354 22.97 14.23 -21.45
CA SER A 354 23.86 15.07 -22.25
C SER A 354 23.63 14.75 -23.72
N ALA A 355 23.29 15.77 -24.50
CA ALA A 355 23.23 15.65 -25.95
C ALA A 355 24.62 15.30 -26.48
N GLY A 356 24.73 14.12 -27.11
CA GLY A 356 25.90 13.72 -27.90
C GLY A 356 27.00 13.03 -27.10
N GLU A 357 26.90 11.72 -26.95
CA GLU A 357 28.07 10.84 -26.88
C GLU A 357 27.73 9.50 -27.52
N GLU A 358 28.44 9.16 -28.59
CA GLU A 358 28.31 7.92 -29.35
C GLU A 358 28.61 6.71 -28.46
N VAL A 359 27.79 5.67 -28.60
CA VAL A 359 27.98 4.38 -27.91
C VAL A 359 29.14 3.63 -28.57
N PRO A 360 30.24 3.30 -27.87
CA PRO A 360 31.23 2.38 -28.42
C PRO A 360 30.69 0.95 -28.31
N SER A 361 30.70 0.23 -29.43
CA SER A 361 30.41 -1.19 -29.55
C SER A 361 31.36 -2.03 -28.69
N VAL A 362 30.81 -2.83 -27.77
CA VAL A 362 31.56 -3.79 -26.95
C VAL A 362 31.67 -5.13 -27.70
N GLU A 363 32.88 -5.48 -28.14
CA GLU A 363 33.22 -6.82 -28.61
C GLU A 363 33.24 -7.83 -27.45
N LEU A 364 32.49 -8.92 -27.61
CA LEU A 364 32.53 -10.09 -26.73
C LEU A 364 33.80 -10.92 -27.02
N ARG A 365 34.79 -10.85 -26.13
CA ARG A 365 35.91 -11.81 -26.11
C ARG A 365 35.42 -13.17 -25.62
N LYS A 366 35.60 -14.19 -26.46
CA LYS A 366 35.46 -15.61 -26.11
C LYS A 366 36.67 -16.03 -25.27
N GLU A 367 36.44 -16.52 -24.06
CA GLU A 367 37.47 -17.23 -23.30
C GLU A 367 37.71 -18.61 -23.92
N GLN A 368 38.95 -18.86 -24.34
CA GLN A 368 39.44 -20.17 -24.72
C GLN A 368 40.06 -20.86 -23.51
N THR A 369 39.54 -22.05 -23.23
CA THR A 369 40.05 -23.04 -22.29
C THR A 369 41.39 -23.60 -22.80
N THR A 370 42.44 -23.52 -21.99
CA THR A 370 43.65 -24.33 -22.19
C THR A 370 43.90 -25.19 -20.96
N ALA A 371 43.67 -26.49 -21.13
CA ALA A 371 44.12 -27.54 -20.23
C ALA A 371 45.64 -27.66 -20.31
N THR A 372 46.30 -27.80 -19.17
CA THR A 372 47.72 -28.16 -19.11
C THR A 372 47.85 -29.48 -18.36
N THR A 373 48.38 -30.46 -19.08
CA THR A 373 48.70 -31.82 -18.65
C THR A 373 50.08 -31.83 -18.01
N THR A 374 50.23 -32.47 -16.85
CA THR A 374 51.51 -33.02 -16.40
C THR A 374 51.28 -34.32 -15.63
N ALA A 375 51.75 -35.42 -16.24
CA ALA A 375 52.09 -36.71 -15.62
C ALA A 375 53.33 -36.54 -14.72
N ALA A 376 53.77 -37.44 -13.84
CA ALA A 376 53.27 -38.63 -13.15
C ALA A 376 54.37 -38.95 -12.12
N GLU A 377 54.02 -39.47 -10.94
CA GLU A 377 54.97 -40.33 -10.21
C GLU A 377 54.21 -41.27 -9.26
N GLN A 378 54.45 -42.57 -9.46
CA GLN A 378 53.93 -43.70 -8.69
C GLN A 378 54.76 -43.90 -7.42
N ILE A 379 54.15 -44.13 -6.25
CA ILE A 379 54.68 -45.08 -5.24
C ILE A 379 53.52 -45.81 -4.53
N ALA A 380 53.62 -47.15 -4.57
CA ALA A 380 53.04 -48.25 -3.79
C ALA A 380 52.01 -48.01 -2.65
N GLY A 381 50.96 -48.84 -2.63
CA GLY A 381 50.17 -49.15 -1.41
C GLY A 381 50.85 -50.24 -0.55
N PRO A 382 50.14 -51.01 0.30
CA PRO A 382 48.76 -50.88 0.81
C PRO A 382 48.70 -50.88 2.36
N SER A 383 47.59 -50.46 2.98
CA SER A 383 47.20 -50.99 4.30
C SER A 383 45.77 -50.64 4.69
N SER A 384 45.05 -51.68 5.08
CA SER A 384 43.74 -51.76 5.72
C SER A 384 43.75 -51.34 7.20
N GLN A 385 42.69 -50.65 7.67
CA GLN A 385 42.04 -50.74 9.01
C GLN A 385 41.04 -49.57 9.12
N LYS A 386 39.71 -49.71 9.17
CA LYS A 386 38.79 -50.25 10.19
C LYS A 386 38.89 -49.59 11.60
N TRP A 387 37.82 -48.83 11.91
CA TRP A 387 37.13 -48.56 13.20
C TRP A 387 37.78 -47.63 14.25
N THR A 388 37.13 -46.48 14.49
CA THR A 388 36.34 -46.20 15.70
C THR A 388 35.33 -45.09 15.44
#